data_AF-A0A061SBJ0-F1
#
_entry.id   AF-A0A061SBJ0-F1
#
_cell.length_a   1.000
_cell.length_b   1.000
_cell.length_c   1.000
_cell.angle_alpha   90.00
_cell.angle_beta   90.00
_cell.angle_gamma   90.00
#
_symmetry.space_group_name_H-M   'P 1'
#
loop_
_entity.id
_entity.type
_entity.pdbx_description
1 polymer ?
#
loop_
_entity_poly.entity_id
_entity_poly.type
_entity_poly.pdbx_seq_one_letter_code
_entity_poly.pdbx_strand_id
1 'polypeptide(L)'
;MAPFSGVKFSYEVSSEQWRTSNVQLDISDAPCGEGGMRYAFHAAELDNRVHSIASVVKVYKDMSRKAAARACFDESMTQMIADSYAQDFNRIAGRHKVAFLPVQVVELQRPFFGAKHVCLEPHMPGHFVKHSDNSGSVTTGADLPQAFSHYTYEASNRLLVVCDIQGQGVDFFTDPQIHSFDGEGFGLGNLGPRGIRRWRQTHRCNAICKLAKLPPLQDGERRQSRPRETDKQLAERLQAEEYAQAGGHAKPPDAQMVMRRLLWDGRRYNDTISNAIRHLAL
;
A
#
# COMPACT_ATOMS: atom_id res chain seq x y z
N MET A 1 -2.44 25.34 20.94
CA MET A 1 -1.35 25.95 20.14
C MET A 1 -1.92 26.40 18.79
N ALA A 2 -1.19 27.22 18.02
CA ALA A 2 -1.59 27.49 16.64
C ALA A 2 -1.52 26.20 15.78
N PRO A 3 -2.44 25.97 14.83
CA PRO A 3 -2.35 24.83 13.93
C PRO A 3 -1.01 24.72 13.21
N PHE A 4 -0.64 23.51 12.82
CA PHE A 4 0.50 23.28 11.94
C PHE A 4 0.07 23.52 10.50
N SER A 5 0.84 24.30 9.75
CA SER A 5 0.66 24.44 8.30
C SER A 5 1.72 23.62 7.58
N GLY A 6 1.38 23.08 6.41
CA GLY A 6 2.30 22.27 5.62
C GLY A 6 1.87 22.05 4.18
N VAL A 7 2.69 21.32 3.44
CA VAL A 7 2.39 20.82 2.10
C VAL A 7 2.07 19.33 2.22
N LYS A 8 0.87 18.95 1.79
CA LYS A 8 0.39 17.57 1.74
C LYS A 8 0.65 16.97 0.37
N PHE A 9 1.32 15.84 0.34
CA PHE A 9 1.64 15.03 -0.82
C PHE A 9 0.72 13.81 -0.86
N SER A 10 -0.03 13.64 -1.95
CA SER A 10 -0.93 12.50 -2.18
C SER A 10 -0.48 11.75 -3.42
N TYR A 11 -0.28 10.44 -3.33
CA TYR A 11 0.13 9.64 -4.47
C TYR A 11 -1.09 9.16 -5.29
N GLU A 12 -1.11 9.43 -6.58
CA GLU A 12 -2.13 9.00 -7.51
C GLU A 12 -1.59 7.83 -8.36
N VAL A 13 -1.99 6.59 -8.04
CA VAL A 13 -1.47 5.38 -8.71
C VAL A 13 -1.81 5.34 -10.20
N SER A 14 -2.98 5.84 -10.60
CA SER A 14 -3.45 5.81 -11.99
C SER A 14 -2.63 6.68 -12.94
N SER A 15 -2.12 7.81 -12.45
CA SER A 15 -1.27 8.75 -13.20
C SER A 15 0.22 8.63 -12.82
N GLU A 16 0.51 7.87 -11.76
CA GLU A 16 1.82 7.68 -11.14
C GLU A 16 2.49 8.99 -10.69
N GLN A 17 1.68 9.97 -10.28
CA GLN A 17 2.17 11.27 -9.86
C GLN A 17 1.88 11.55 -8.39
N TRP A 18 2.79 12.30 -7.78
CA TRP A 18 2.52 12.95 -6.51
C TRP A 18 1.80 14.27 -6.77
N ARG A 19 0.65 14.44 -6.13
CA ARG A 19 -0.11 15.70 -6.10
C ARG A 19 0.22 16.43 -4.81
N THR A 20 0.36 17.75 -4.88
CA THR A 20 0.55 18.59 -3.70
C THR A 20 -0.64 19.49 -3.45
N SER A 21 -0.89 19.77 -2.17
CA SER A 21 -1.90 20.72 -1.70
C SER A 21 -1.43 21.34 -0.39
N ASN A 22 -1.94 22.52 -0.05
CA ASN A 22 -1.70 23.08 1.28
C ASN A 22 -2.62 22.40 2.30
N VAL A 23 -2.12 22.22 3.52
CA VAL A 23 -2.89 21.62 4.62
C VAL A 23 -2.66 22.37 5.93
N GLN A 24 -3.69 22.41 6.77
CA GLN A 24 -3.57 22.80 8.17
C GLN A 24 -4.00 21.64 9.06
N LEU A 25 -3.21 21.35 10.09
CA LEU A 25 -3.42 20.26 11.03
C LEU A 25 -3.46 20.79 12.45
N ASP A 26 -4.49 20.43 13.20
CA ASP A 26 -4.42 20.44 14.66
C ASP A 26 -3.96 19.06 15.13
N ILE A 27 -2.91 18.98 15.95
CA ILE A 27 -2.27 17.71 16.35
C ILE A 27 -2.20 17.67 17.87
N SER A 28 -2.61 16.55 18.47
CA SER A 28 -2.56 16.36 19.92
C SER A 28 -1.11 16.34 20.43
N ASP A 29 -0.89 16.90 21.62
CA ASP A 29 0.45 16.95 22.22
C ASP A 29 0.94 15.56 22.70
N ALA A 30 0.02 14.67 23.04
CA ALA A 30 0.31 13.32 23.50
C ALA A 30 0.02 12.27 22.41
N PRO A 31 0.83 11.20 22.32
CA PRO A 31 0.54 10.09 21.42
C PRO A 31 -0.70 9.33 21.89
N CYS A 32 -1.55 8.94 20.94
CA CYS A 32 -2.69 8.05 21.17
C CYS A 32 -2.34 6.57 20.93
N GLY A 33 -1.20 6.30 20.31
CA GLY A 33 -0.70 4.95 20.08
C GLY A 33 0.79 4.93 19.78
N GLU A 34 1.40 3.77 19.94
CA GLU A 34 2.82 3.55 19.69
C GLU A 34 3.02 2.17 19.07
N GLY A 35 3.64 2.14 17.89
CA GLY A 35 4.11 0.93 17.24
C GLY A 35 5.62 0.76 17.42
N GLY A 36 6.20 -0.27 16.79
CA GLY A 36 7.66 -0.48 16.85
C GLY A 36 8.48 0.69 16.30
N MET A 37 8.03 1.28 15.18
CA MET A 37 8.80 2.29 14.43
C MET A 37 8.26 3.71 14.55
N ARG A 38 7.03 3.89 15.05
CA ARG A 38 6.29 5.16 14.94
C ARG A 38 5.47 5.44 16.19
N TYR A 39 5.33 6.71 16.52
CA TYR A 39 4.27 7.23 17.39
C TYR A 39 3.06 7.63 16.53
N ALA A 40 1.85 7.48 17.07
CA ALA A 40 0.61 7.94 16.45
C ALA A 40 -0.04 9.00 17.34
N PHE A 41 -0.53 10.08 16.75
CA PHE A 41 -1.16 11.21 17.42
C PHE A 41 -2.53 11.46 16.81
N HIS A 42 -3.52 11.79 17.64
CA HIS A 42 -4.78 12.28 17.11
C HIS A 42 -4.56 13.62 16.42
N ALA A 43 -5.23 13.81 15.30
CA ALA A 43 -5.17 15.06 14.57
C ALA A 43 -6.53 15.41 13.95
N ALA A 44 -6.67 16.66 13.56
CA ALA A 44 -7.75 17.12 12.72
C ALA A 44 -7.16 17.82 11.50
N GLU A 45 -7.49 17.32 10.31
CA GLU A 45 -7.22 18.06 9.08
C GLU A 45 -8.28 19.16 8.93
N LEU A 46 -7.83 20.42 8.92
CA LEU A 46 -8.69 21.59 8.90
C LEU A 46 -8.95 22.02 7.45
N ASP A 47 -10.21 22.10 7.05
CA ASP A 47 -10.62 22.72 5.80
C ASP A 47 -10.94 24.20 6.05
N ASN A 48 -10.64 25.06 5.07
CA ASN A 48 -10.96 26.49 5.05
C ASN A 48 -12.47 26.76 5.07
N ARG A 49 -13.33 25.73 5.06
CA ARG A 49 -14.78 25.78 4.92
C ARG A 49 -15.55 25.26 6.14
N VAL A 50 -15.01 25.43 7.35
CA VAL A 50 -15.65 25.11 8.65
C VAL A 50 -15.65 23.62 9.02
N HIS A 51 -15.21 22.72 8.13
CA HIS A 51 -15.19 21.29 8.37
C HIS A 51 -13.80 20.82 8.79
N SER A 52 -13.74 19.84 9.69
CA SER A 52 -12.50 19.14 10.04
C SER A 52 -12.65 17.64 9.82
N ILE A 53 -11.62 17.02 9.26
CA ILE A 53 -11.56 15.57 9.11
C ILE A 53 -10.76 15.02 10.28
N ALA A 54 -11.37 14.11 11.06
CA ALA A 54 -10.65 13.40 12.11
C ALA A 54 -9.58 12.50 11.49
N SER A 55 -8.35 12.69 11.92
CA SER A 55 -7.16 12.09 11.31
C SER A 55 -6.19 11.57 12.38
N VAL A 56 -5.18 10.85 11.92
CA VAL A 56 -4.04 10.40 12.70
C VAL A 56 -2.77 10.88 12.01
N VAL A 57 -1.86 11.43 12.80
CA VAL A 57 -0.50 11.77 12.36
C VAL A 57 0.46 10.73 12.92
N LYS A 58 1.28 10.13 12.05
CA LYS A 58 2.33 9.19 12.46
C LYS A 58 3.71 9.82 12.29
N VAL A 59 4.54 9.65 13.32
CA VAL A 59 5.91 10.18 13.39
C VAL A 59 6.89 9.04 13.60
N TYR A 60 7.89 8.90 12.71
CA TYR A 60 8.94 7.90 12.84
C TYR A 60 9.93 8.21 13.99
N LYS A 61 10.33 7.16 14.71
CA LYS A 61 11.26 7.25 15.85
C LYS A 61 12.72 7.20 15.39
N ASP A 62 13.58 7.98 16.01
CA ASP A 62 15.04 7.86 15.93
C ASP A 62 15.62 7.82 14.49
N MET A 63 15.04 8.60 13.58
CA MET A 63 15.50 8.73 12.20
C MET A 63 16.04 10.13 11.90
N SER A 64 17.05 10.22 11.02
CA SER A 64 17.44 11.51 10.45
C SER A 64 16.29 12.10 9.62
N ARG A 65 16.26 13.43 9.45
CA ARG A 65 15.20 14.11 8.69
C ARG A 65 14.98 13.51 7.29
N LYS A 66 16.07 13.26 6.57
CA LYS A 66 16.05 12.65 5.24
C LYS A 66 15.49 11.23 5.26
N ALA A 67 15.88 10.42 6.24
CA ALA A 67 15.43 9.04 6.35
C ALA A 67 13.96 8.97 6.79
N ALA A 68 13.52 9.83 7.71
CA ALA A 68 12.11 9.96 8.10
C ALA A 68 11.23 10.41 6.93
N ALA A 69 11.68 11.40 6.15
CA ALA A 69 10.98 11.82 4.95
C ALA A 69 10.81 10.65 3.98
N ARG A 70 11.91 9.96 3.64
CA ARG A 70 11.88 8.79 2.77
C ARG A 70 10.90 7.72 3.28
N ALA A 71 10.93 7.41 4.58
CA ALA A 71 10.04 6.42 5.17
C ALA A 71 8.56 6.82 5.06
N CYS A 72 8.22 8.10 5.21
CA CYS A 72 6.84 8.57 5.02
C CYS A 72 6.37 8.39 3.57
N PHE A 73 7.23 8.72 2.59
CA PHE A 73 6.92 8.51 1.18
C PHE A 73 6.81 7.02 0.84
N ASP A 74 7.66 6.18 1.45
CA ASP A 74 7.57 4.74 1.28
C ASP A 74 6.22 4.19 1.82
N GLU A 75 5.81 4.62 3.01
CA GLU A 75 4.54 4.21 3.63
C GLU A 75 3.34 4.60 2.78
N SER A 76 3.24 5.88 2.41
CA SER A 76 2.15 6.41 1.59
C SER A 76 2.05 5.67 0.26
N MET A 77 3.17 5.49 -0.45
CA MET A 77 3.16 4.82 -1.75
C MET A 77 2.84 3.33 -1.63
N THR A 78 3.39 2.63 -0.62
CA THR A 78 3.10 1.21 -0.37
C THR A 78 1.62 0.98 -0.10
N GLN A 79 1.00 1.81 0.73
CA GLN A 79 -0.43 1.69 1.02
C GLN A 79 -1.28 2.01 -0.21
N MET A 80 -0.92 3.02 -0.99
CA MET A 80 -1.70 3.32 -2.20
C MET A 80 -1.58 2.24 -3.28
N ILE A 81 -0.43 1.58 -3.41
CA ILE A 81 -0.28 0.42 -4.30
C ILE A 81 -1.13 -0.75 -3.80
N ALA A 82 -1.15 -1.02 -2.49
CA ALA A 82 -2.02 -2.03 -1.91
C ALA A 82 -3.51 -1.72 -2.17
N ASP A 83 -3.93 -0.46 -2.04
CA ASP A 83 -5.29 -0.03 -2.36
C ASP A 83 -5.64 -0.25 -3.84
N SER A 84 -4.71 0.01 -4.76
CA SER A 84 -4.94 -0.30 -6.19
C SER A 84 -5.21 -1.78 -6.43
N TYR A 85 -4.45 -2.69 -5.80
CA TYR A 85 -4.75 -4.11 -5.84
C TYR A 85 -6.08 -4.45 -5.17
N ALA A 86 -6.48 -3.75 -4.11
CA ALA A 86 -7.78 -3.93 -3.47
C ALA A 86 -8.92 -3.58 -4.42
N GLN A 87 -8.82 -2.46 -5.14
CA GLN A 87 -9.79 -2.05 -6.13
C GLN A 87 -9.93 -3.09 -7.27
N ASP A 88 -8.82 -3.66 -7.73
CA ASP A 88 -8.82 -4.69 -8.77
C ASP A 88 -9.40 -6.02 -8.23
N PHE A 89 -8.99 -6.45 -7.04
CA PHE A 89 -9.52 -7.63 -6.35
C PHE A 89 -11.04 -7.55 -6.19
N ASN A 90 -11.54 -6.37 -5.80
CA ASN A 90 -12.95 -6.11 -5.62
C ASN A 90 -13.75 -6.37 -6.92
N ARG A 91 -13.17 -6.20 -8.11
CA ARG A 91 -13.90 -6.48 -9.37
C ARG A 91 -14.15 -7.97 -9.60
N ILE A 92 -13.33 -8.85 -9.02
CA ILE A 92 -13.39 -10.30 -9.27
C ILE A 92 -13.87 -11.12 -8.06
N ALA A 93 -13.81 -10.57 -6.84
CA ALA A 93 -14.12 -11.28 -5.60
C ALA A 93 -15.62 -11.30 -5.22
N GLY A 94 -16.52 -10.97 -6.15
CA GLY A 94 -17.96 -10.99 -5.93
C GLY A 94 -18.42 -10.01 -4.84
N ARG A 95 -19.02 -10.54 -3.76
CA ARG A 95 -19.46 -9.76 -2.59
C ARG A 95 -18.36 -9.48 -1.57
N HIS A 96 -17.20 -10.12 -1.70
CA HIS A 96 -16.08 -9.92 -0.81
C HIS A 96 -15.30 -8.70 -1.28
N LYS A 97 -15.34 -7.62 -0.50
CA LYS A 97 -14.66 -6.37 -0.82
C LYS A 97 -13.64 -6.06 0.26
N VAL A 98 -12.55 -5.42 -0.12
CA VAL A 98 -11.56 -4.87 0.81
C VAL A 98 -11.25 -3.43 0.42
N ALA A 99 -10.83 -2.61 1.36
CA ALA A 99 -10.40 -1.23 1.13
C ALA A 99 -9.25 -0.87 2.07
N PHE A 100 -8.36 0.01 1.62
CA PHE A 100 -7.31 0.58 2.46
C PHE A 100 -7.61 2.03 2.79
N LEU A 101 -7.14 2.50 3.94
CA LEU A 101 -7.10 3.94 4.19
C LEU A 101 -6.26 4.65 3.12
N PRO A 102 -6.59 5.90 2.78
CA PRO A 102 -5.64 6.76 2.08
C PRO A 102 -4.59 7.25 3.08
N VAL A 103 -3.31 7.22 2.68
CA VAL A 103 -2.21 7.87 3.44
C VAL A 103 -1.57 8.94 2.58
N GLN A 104 -1.32 10.09 3.19
CA GLN A 104 -0.57 11.19 2.61
C GLN A 104 0.72 11.44 3.41
N VAL A 105 1.68 12.11 2.78
CA VAL A 105 2.84 12.68 3.48
C VAL A 105 2.59 14.17 3.69
N VAL A 106 2.90 14.70 4.86
CA VAL A 106 2.85 16.14 5.11
C VAL A 106 4.25 16.64 5.46
N GLU A 107 4.76 17.57 4.66
CA GLU A 107 5.90 18.40 5.04
C GLU A 107 5.40 19.60 5.85
N LEU A 108 5.66 19.58 7.15
CA LEU A 108 5.28 20.64 8.07
C LEU A 108 6.24 21.84 7.93
N GLN A 109 5.70 23.05 7.96
CA GLN A 109 6.50 24.29 7.99
C GLN A 109 7.35 24.38 9.27
N ARG A 110 6.79 23.90 10.39
CA ARG A 110 7.46 23.81 11.68
C ARG A 110 7.49 22.35 12.14
N PRO A 111 8.62 21.82 12.64
CA PRO A 111 8.69 20.43 13.08
C PRO A 111 7.69 20.12 14.19
N PHE A 112 7.11 18.92 14.14
CA PHE A 112 6.33 18.33 15.21
C PHE A 112 7.07 17.11 15.74
N PHE A 113 7.28 17.05 17.06
CA PHE A 113 7.98 15.93 17.69
C PHE A 113 9.35 15.65 17.06
N GLY A 114 10.07 16.71 16.67
CA GLY A 114 11.37 16.63 15.98
C GLY A 114 11.31 16.31 14.47
N ALA A 115 10.15 15.95 13.93
CA ALA A 115 9.96 15.57 12.54
C ALA A 115 9.39 16.70 11.69
N LYS A 116 9.97 16.88 10.48
CA LYS A 116 9.44 17.78 9.45
C LYS A 116 8.47 17.09 8.51
N HIS A 117 8.62 15.78 8.33
CA HIS A 117 7.75 14.95 7.50
C HIS A 117 7.00 13.96 8.38
N VAL A 118 5.69 13.85 8.17
CA VAL A 118 4.82 12.94 8.90
C VAL A 118 3.86 12.24 7.94
N CYS A 119 3.38 11.05 8.30
CA CYS A 119 2.28 10.41 7.58
C CYS A 119 0.96 10.89 8.16
N LEU A 120 -0.02 11.14 7.29
CA LEU A 120 -1.37 11.56 7.62
C LEU A 120 -2.35 10.53 7.05
N GLU A 121 -3.28 10.07 7.88
CA GLU A 121 -4.38 9.19 7.46
C GLU A 121 -5.68 9.58 8.18
N PRO A 122 -6.85 9.27 7.62
CA PRO A 122 -8.10 9.41 8.35
C PRO A 122 -8.13 8.53 9.60
N HIS A 123 -8.78 9.01 10.65
CA HIS A 123 -8.95 8.24 11.87
C HIS A 123 -9.86 7.03 11.61
N MET A 124 -9.33 5.82 11.84
CA MET A 124 -10.10 4.58 11.81
C MET A 124 -10.65 4.27 13.20
N PRO A 125 -11.98 4.37 13.42
CA PRO A 125 -12.57 4.02 14.70
C PRO A 125 -12.57 2.50 14.90
N GLY A 126 -12.63 2.06 16.16
CA GLY A 126 -12.91 0.66 16.51
C GLY A 126 -11.70 -0.21 16.83
N HIS A 127 -11.94 -1.52 16.93
CA HIS A 127 -10.92 -2.49 17.31
C HIS A 127 -10.06 -2.92 16.13
N PHE A 128 -8.76 -2.76 16.28
CA PHE A 128 -7.78 -3.12 15.29
C PHE A 128 -7.41 -4.60 15.38
N VAL A 129 -7.50 -5.31 14.26
CA VAL A 129 -7.15 -6.72 14.15
C VAL A 129 -6.02 -6.86 13.14
N LYS A 130 -4.96 -7.54 13.55
CA LYS A 130 -3.88 -7.98 12.66
C LYS A 130 -4.20 -9.39 12.17
N HIS A 131 -4.34 -9.59 10.85
CA HIS A 131 -4.69 -10.87 10.23
C HIS A 131 -3.47 -11.66 9.73
N SER A 132 -2.42 -10.96 9.36
CA SER A 132 -1.11 -11.52 9.04
C SER A 132 -0.01 -10.54 9.42
N ASP A 133 1.22 -11.02 9.55
CA ASP A 133 2.40 -10.16 9.68
C ASP A 133 3.21 -10.11 8.37
N ASN A 134 4.29 -9.31 8.36
CA ASN A 134 5.23 -9.28 7.25
C ASN A 134 6.27 -10.41 7.27
N SER A 135 6.23 -11.31 8.25
CA SER A 135 7.21 -12.39 8.45
C SER A 135 6.68 -13.78 8.08
N GLY A 136 5.41 -13.86 7.65
CA GLY A 136 4.73 -15.06 7.20
C GLY A 136 3.74 -15.63 8.20
N SER A 137 3.54 -15.03 9.37
CA SER A 137 2.57 -15.51 10.35
C SER A 137 1.15 -15.16 9.92
N VAL A 138 0.23 -16.12 10.05
CA VAL A 138 -1.21 -15.90 9.94
C VAL A 138 -1.77 -15.87 11.36
N THR A 139 -2.35 -14.74 11.77
CA THR A 139 -2.75 -14.48 13.16
C THR A 139 -4.25 -14.67 13.38
N THR A 140 -5.04 -14.75 12.31
CA THR A 140 -6.49 -15.02 12.37
C THR A 140 -6.90 -16.04 11.33
N GLY A 141 -8.02 -16.73 11.55
CA GLY A 141 -8.63 -17.64 10.56
C GLY A 141 -9.50 -16.94 9.51
N ALA A 142 -9.40 -15.62 9.35
CA ALA A 142 -10.22 -14.87 8.41
C ALA A 142 -9.76 -15.09 6.95
N ASP A 143 -10.66 -15.60 6.11
CA ASP A 143 -10.33 -15.99 4.73
C ASP A 143 -10.03 -14.80 3.80
N LEU A 144 -10.77 -13.70 3.95
CA LEU A 144 -10.72 -12.55 3.05
C LEU A 144 -9.34 -11.88 3.00
N PRO A 145 -8.71 -11.52 4.14
CA PRO A 145 -7.34 -11.02 4.17
C PRO A 145 -6.33 -11.93 3.46
N GLN A 146 -6.43 -13.25 3.65
CA GLN A 146 -5.49 -14.21 3.08
C GLN A 146 -5.67 -14.37 1.57
N ALA A 147 -6.93 -14.34 1.11
CA ALA A 147 -7.25 -14.40 -0.31
C ALA A 147 -6.80 -13.12 -1.04
N PHE A 148 -6.92 -11.95 -0.39
CA PHE A 148 -6.41 -10.70 -0.93
C PHE A 148 -4.88 -10.73 -1.13
N SER A 149 -4.11 -11.16 -0.13
CA SER A 149 -2.66 -11.34 -0.29
C SER A 149 -2.33 -12.27 -1.45
N HIS A 150 -3.01 -13.43 -1.57
CA HIS A 150 -2.79 -14.35 -2.68
C HIS A 150 -3.13 -13.73 -4.03
N TYR A 151 -4.24 -13.00 -4.11
CA TYR A 151 -4.57 -12.27 -5.33
C TYR A 151 -3.44 -11.33 -5.76
N THR A 152 -2.88 -10.53 -4.84
CA THR A 152 -1.79 -9.60 -5.18
C THR A 152 -0.55 -10.32 -5.73
N TYR A 153 -0.27 -11.52 -5.23
CA TYR A 153 0.82 -12.35 -5.72
C TYR A 153 0.60 -12.82 -7.16
N GLU A 154 -0.60 -13.28 -7.50
CA GLU A 154 -0.88 -13.77 -8.86
C GLU A 154 -1.12 -12.60 -9.84
N ALA A 155 -1.79 -11.54 -9.41
CA ALA A 155 -2.06 -10.35 -10.22
C ALA A 155 -0.79 -9.60 -10.61
N SER A 156 0.19 -9.55 -9.71
CA SER A 156 1.50 -8.94 -9.97
C SER A 156 2.45 -9.80 -10.79
N ASN A 157 1.97 -10.89 -11.40
CA ASN A 157 2.84 -11.87 -12.08
C ASN A 157 3.95 -12.42 -11.15
N ARG A 158 3.62 -12.58 -9.85
CA ARG A 158 4.51 -13.10 -8.80
C ARG A 158 5.69 -12.21 -8.47
N LEU A 159 5.62 -10.93 -8.85
CA LEU A 159 6.66 -9.95 -8.58
C LEU A 159 6.53 -9.36 -7.17
N LEU A 160 5.35 -9.37 -6.57
CA LEU A 160 5.18 -8.89 -5.20
C LEU A 160 4.08 -9.63 -4.45
N VAL A 161 3.98 -9.40 -3.15
CA VAL A 161 2.82 -9.78 -2.34
C VAL A 161 2.53 -8.71 -1.30
N VAL A 162 1.27 -8.31 -1.18
CA VAL A 162 0.80 -7.47 -0.07
C VAL A 162 0.54 -8.37 1.15
N CYS A 163 1.14 -8.03 2.28
CA CYS A 163 1.08 -8.74 3.55
C CYS A 163 0.94 -7.72 4.70
N ASP A 164 1.15 -8.16 5.94
CA ASP A 164 0.90 -7.36 7.13
C ASP A 164 -0.54 -6.78 7.13
N ILE A 165 -1.51 -7.63 6.79
CA ILE A 165 -2.90 -7.19 6.61
C ILE A 165 -3.52 -6.96 7.97
N GLN A 166 -3.90 -5.72 8.24
CA GLN A 166 -4.40 -5.28 9.53
C GLN A 166 -5.34 -4.08 9.40
N GLY A 167 -6.29 -3.94 10.31
CA GLY A 167 -7.28 -2.88 10.25
C GLY A 167 -8.53 -3.13 11.08
N GLN A 168 -9.62 -2.48 10.71
CA GLN A 168 -10.94 -2.66 11.32
C GLN A 168 -11.69 -3.79 10.60
N GLY A 169 -12.16 -4.76 11.38
CA GLY A 169 -12.94 -5.87 10.84
C GLY A 169 -12.08 -6.82 10.02
N VAL A 170 -12.59 -7.26 8.86
CA VAL A 170 -11.91 -8.23 7.96
C VAL A 170 -11.72 -7.70 6.54
N ASP A 171 -12.07 -6.43 6.31
CA ASP A 171 -12.24 -5.81 5.00
C ASP A 171 -11.79 -4.35 4.92
N PHE A 172 -11.48 -3.68 6.04
CA PHE A 172 -11.00 -2.30 6.02
C PHE A 172 -9.63 -2.17 6.69
N PHE A 173 -8.60 -1.88 5.90
CA PHE A 173 -7.20 -2.08 6.25
C PHE A 173 -6.35 -0.80 6.26
N THR A 174 -5.18 -0.87 6.88
CA THR A 174 -4.14 0.17 6.87
C THR A 174 -2.78 -0.43 7.25
N ASP A 175 -1.71 0.32 7.06
CA ASP A 175 -0.32 -0.07 7.29
C ASP A 175 0.04 -1.45 6.69
N PRO A 176 -0.24 -1.72 5.40
CA PRO A 176 0.23 -2.94 4.76
C PRO A 176 1.75 -2.90 4.58
N GLN A 177 2.33 -4.08 4.39
CA GLN A 177 3.69 -4.24 3.88
C GLN A 177 3.67 -4.96 2.54
N ILE A 178 4.55 -4.58 1.63
CA ILE A 178 4.78 -5.29 0.37
C ILE A 178 6.16 -5.95 0.38
N HIS A 179 6.22 -7.23 0.01
CA HIS A 179 7.47 -7.88 -0.35
C HIS A 179 7.61 -7.92 -1.86
N SER A 180 8.75 -7.47 -2.39
CA SER A 180 9.07 -7.57 -3.81
C SER A 180 9.99 -8.75 -4.12
N PHE A 181 10.00 -9.19 -5.37
CA PHE A 181 10.85 -10.30 -5.83
C PHE A 181 12.33 -9.92 -5.90
N ASP A 182 12.66 -8.63 -5.98
CA ASP A 182 14.03 -8.11 -6.00
C ASP A 182 14.51 -7.67 -4.60
N GLY A 183 13.59 -7.51 -3.65
CA GLY A 183 13.87 -6.97 -2.32
C GLY A 183 14.11 -5.46 -2.27
N GLU A 184 13.85 -4.77 -3.37
CA GLU A 184 14.02 -3.32 -3.50
C GLU A 184 12.69 -2.59 -3.30
N GLY A 185 12.74 -1.37 -2.76
CA GLY A 185 11.56 -0.54 -2.54
C GLY A 185 10.65 -1.01 -1.38
N PHE A 186 9.44 -0.45 -1.30
CA PHE A 186 8.39 -0.76 -0.33
C PHE A 186 8.76 -0.60 1.15
N GLY A 187 9.76 0.23 1.46
CA GLY A 187 10.15 0.57 2.83
C GLY A 187 10.90 -0.54 3.57
N LEU A 188 11.23 -0.26 4.83
CA LEU A 188 12.14 -1.07 5.66
C LEU A 188 11.63 -2.49 5.98
N GLY A 189 10.32 -2.72 5.90
CA GLY A 189 9.72 -4.01 6.18
C GLY A 189 9.68 -4.98 4.99
N ASN A 190 10.19 -4.58 3.82
CA ASN A 190 10.33 -5.44 2.66
C ASN A 190 11.43 -6.49 2.91
N LEU A 191 11.02 -7.73 3.15
CA LEU A 191 11.92 -8.88 3.33
C LEU A 191 12.22 -9.60 2.01
N GLY A 192 11.82 -9.00 0.89
CA GLY A 192 12.09 -9.46 -0.47
C GLY A 192 11.63 -10.90 -0.74
N PRO A 193 12.41 -11.68 -1.52
CA PRO A 193 12.13 -13.09 -1.78
C PRO A 193 11.97 -13.95 -0.52
N ARG A 194 12.63 -13.59 0.58
CA ARG A 194 12.50 -14.34 1.84
C ARG A 194 11.10 -14.12 2.44
N GLY A 195 10.60 -12.90 2.42
CA GLY A 195 9.23 -12.56 2.82
C GLY A 195 8.19 -13.30 1.99
N ILE A 196 8.30 -13.25 0.66
CA ILE A 196 7.42 -13.97 -0.27
C ILE A 196 7.40 -15.48 0.03
N ARG A 197 8.58 -16.09 0.21
CA ARG A 197 8.68 -17.53 0.53
C ARG A 197 7.99 -17.88 1.85
N ARG A 198 8.19 -17.07 2.89
CA ARG A 198 7.58 -17.28 4.20
C ARG A 198 6.06 -17.18 4.14
N TRP A 199 5.54 -16.13 3.50
CA TRP A 199 4.10 -16.00 3.26
C TRP A 199 3.53 -17.20 2.51
N ARG A 200 4.20 -17.67 1.44
CA ARG A 200 3.73 -18.81 0.66
C ARG A 200 3.72 -20.12 1.44
N GLN A 201 4.61 -20.31 2.41
CA GLN A 201 4.67 -21.51 3.25
C GLN A 201 3.46 -21.64 4.18
N THR A 202 2.92 -20.51 4.64
CA THR A 202 1.82 -20.48 5.60
C THR A 202 0.47 -20.21 4.96
N HIS A 203 0.44 -19.66 3.74
CA HIS A 203 -0.81 -19.47 3.02
C HIS A 203 -1.53 -20.81 2.80
N ARG A 204 -2.84 -20.79 3.00
CA ARG A 204 -3.73 -21.90 2.65
C ARG A 204 -4.85 -21.34 1.79
N CYS A 205 -4.99 -21.87 0.57
CA CYS A 205 -6.06 -21.45 -0.33
C CYS A 205 -7.43 -21.74 0.29
N ASN A 206 -8.31 -20.76 0.25
CA ASN A 206 -9.65 -20.85 0.82
C ASN A 206 -10.76 -20.69 -0.25
N ALA A 207 -12.01 -20.59 0.20
CA ALA A 207 -13.16 -20.47 -0.69
C ALA A 207 -13.11 -19.20 -1.56
N ILE A 208 -12.55 -18.10 -1.04
CA ILE A 208 -12.43 -16.84 -1.76
C ILE A 208 -11.32 -16.93 -2.81
N CYS A 209 -10.20 -17.60 -2.52
CA CYS A 209 -9.18 -17.89 -3.55
C CYS A 209 -9.78 -18.66 -4.73
N LYS A 210 -10.63 -19.65 -4.46
CA LYS A 210 -11.33 -20.44 -5.49
C LYS A 210 -12.34 -19.60 -6.26
N LEU A 211 -13.12 -18.76 -5.57
CA LEU A 211 -14.08 -17.84 -6.19
C LEU A 211 -13.39 -16.88 -7.16
N ALA A 212 -12.26 -16.31 -6.73
CA ALA A 212 -11.41 -15.44 -7.55
C ALA A 212 -10.58 -16.19 -8.60
N LYS A 213 -10.76 -17.51 -8.75
CA LYS A 213 -10.07 -18.38 -9.72
C LYS A 213 -8.54 -18.31 -9.63
N LEU A 214 -8.01 -18.13 -8.42
CA LEU A 214 -6.57 -18.07 -8.19
C LEU A 214 -5.95 -19.47 -8.35
N PRO A 215 -4.79 -19.59 -9.02
CA PRO A 215 -4.04 -20.84 -9.07
C PRO A 215 -3.75 -21.37 -7.67
N PRO A 216 -3.92 -22.67 -7.40
CA PRO A 216 -3.60 -23.22 -6.10
C PRO A 216 -2.09 -23.13 -5.82
N LEU A 217 -1.74 -22.54 -4.69
CA LEU A 217 -0.37 -22.60 -4.16
C LEU A 217 -0.23 -23.93 -3.41
N GLN A 218 0.38 -24.94 -4.04
CA GLN A 218 0.62 -26.23 -3.39
C GLN A 218 1.67 -26.13 -2.27
N ASP A 219 1.46 -26.90 -1.20
CA ASP A 219 2.49 -27.24 -0.22
C ASP A 219 3.60 -28.04 -0.94
N GLY A 220 4.80 -27.47 -1.07
CA GLY A 220 6.01 -28.24 -1.41
C GLY A 220 6.72 -27.94 -2.74
N GLU A 221 6.15 -27.18 -3.67
CA GLU A 221 6.91 -26.82 -4.88
C GLU A 221 7.97 -25.75 -4.56
N ARG A 222 9.23 -26.18 -4.43
CA ARG A 222 10.45 -25.33 -4.45
C ARG A 222 10.70 -24.69 -5.81
N ARG A 223 9.67 -24.28 -6.55
CA ARG A 223 9.88 -23.48 -7.76
C ARG A 223 10.33 -22.09 -7.33
N GLN A 224 11.49 -21.68 -7.83
CA GLN A 224 11.97 -20.29 -7.72
C GLN A 224 10.82 -19.36 -8.12
N SER A 225 10.68 -18.24 -7.42
CA SER A 225 9.78 -17.13 -7.76
C SER A 225 10.23 -16.51 -9.08
N ARG A 226 10.00 -17.23 -10.18
CA ARG A 226 10.12 -16.71 -11.53
C ARG A 226 8.74 -16.17 -11.94
N PRO A 227 8.70 -15.08 -12.72
CA PRO A 227 7.46 -14.59 -13.32
C PRO A 227 6.72 -15.73 -14.01
N ARG A 228 5.39 -15.74 -13.90
CA ARG A 228 4.54 -16.79 -14.49
C ARG A 228 4.58 -16.72 -16.02
N GLU A 229 4.65 -15.50 -16.54
CA GLU A 229 4.73 -15.18 -17.96
C GLU A 229 5.71 -14.00 -18.16
N THR A 230 6.23 -13.83 -19.38
CA THR A 230 7.09 -12.68 -19.72
C THR A 230 6.28 -11.37 -19.71
N ASP A 231 6.95 -10.23 -19.57
CA ASP A 231 6.30 -8.91 -19.64
C ASP A 231 5.48 -8.75 -20.91
N LYS A 232 5.95 -9.22 -22.07
CA LYS A 232 5.17 -9.16 -23.32
C LYS A 232 3.86 -9.96 -23.22
N GLN A 233 3.93 -11.19 -22.72
CA GLN A 233 2.77 -12.09 -22.60
C GLN A 233 1.73 -11.55 -21.61
N LEU A 234 2.19 -11.04 -20.46
CA LEU A 234 1.29 -10.42 -19.50
C LEU A 234 0.63 -9.17 -20.09
N ALA A 235 1.35 -8.39 -20.91
CA ALA A 235 0.82 -7.16 -21.49
C ALA A 235 -0.30 -7.45 -22.48
N GLU A 236 -0.08 -8.44 -23.35
CA GLU A 236 -1.06 -8.94 -24.31
C GLU A 236 -2.32 -9.47 -23.60
N ARG A 237 -2.14 -10.21 -22.49
CA ARG A 237 -3.26 -10.71 -21.69
C ARG A 237 -4.07 -9.59 -21.04
N LEU A 238 -3.42 -8.67 -20.34
CA LEU A 238 -4.09 -7.57 -19.64
C LEU A 238 -4.81 -6.63 -20.63
N GLN A 239 -4.20 -6.37 -21.78
CA GLN A 239 -4.82 -5.60 -22.86
C GLN A 239 -6.10 -6.29 -23.38
N ALA A 240 -6.07 -7.61 -23.56
CA ALA A 240 -7.23 -8.38 -23.97
C ALA A 240 -8.35 -8.36 -22.92
N GLU A 241 -8.00 -8.43 -21.62
CA GLU A 241 -8.94 -8.32 -20.51
C GLU A 241 -9.61 -6.93 -20.45
N GLU A 242 -8.84 -5.85 -20.56
CA GLU A 242 -9.37 -4.48 -20.59
C GLU A 242 -10.28 -4.26 -21.82
N TYR A 243 -9.88 -4.73 -23.00
CA TYR A 243 -10.70 -4.63 -24.22
C TYR A 243 -12.04 -5.38 -24.10
N ALA A 244 -12.02 -6.57 -23.51
CA ALA A 244 -13.22 -7.34 -23.24
C ALA A 244 -14.16 -6.62 -22.26
N GLN A 245 -13.61 -6.01 -21.20
CA GLN A 245 -14.39 -5.22 -20.23
C GLN A 245 -15.00 -3.95 -20.85
N ALA A 246 -14.33 -3.33 -21.83
CA ALA A 246 -14.83 -2.17 -22.56
C ALA A 246 -15.88 -2.52 -23.64
N GLY A 247 -16.36 -3.78 -23.70
CA GLY A 247 -17.38 -4.22 -24.65
C GLY A 247 -16.89 -4.32 -26.10
N GLY A 248 -15.57 -4.37 -26.32
CA GLY A 248 -14.98 -4.56 -27.65
C GLY A 248 -15.26 -3.47 -28.69
N HIS A 249 -15.77 -2.31 -28.28
CA HIS A 249 -16.03 -1.17 -29.16
C HIS A 249 -15.01 -0.03 -28.99
N ALA A 250 -14.23 -0.05 -27.92
CA ALA A 250 -13.14 0.90 -27.66
C ALA A 250 -11.83 0.40 -28.31
N LYS A 251 -10.96 1.32 -28.75
CA LYS A 251 -9.62 0.94 -29.23
C LYS A 251 -8.85 0.22 -28.10
N PRO A 252 -8.15 -0.90 -28.38
CA PRO A 252 -7.34 -1.58 -27.37
C PRO A 252 -6.33 -0.60 -26.74
N PRO A 253 -6.25 -0.51 -25.41
CA PRO A 253 -5.25 0.32 -24.73
C PRO A 253 -3.84 -0.20 -25.05
N ASP A 254 -2.83 0.68 -25.07
CA ASP A 254 -1.46 0.27 -25.39
C ASP A 254 -0.92 -0.73 -24.34
N ALA A 255 -0.42 -1.87 -24.79
CA ALA A 255 0.12 -2.95 -23.95
C ALA A 255 1.18 -2.44 -22.95
N GLN A 256 2.03 -1.47 -23.35
CA GLN A 256 3.00 -0.87 -22.44
C GLN A 256 2.35 0.03 -21.37
N MET A 257 1.24 0.69 -21.69
CA MET A 257 0.49 1.52 -20.75
C MET A 257 -0.26 0.65 -19.73
N VAL A 258 -0.87 -0.45 -20.18
CA VAL A 258 -1.55 -1.43 -19.32
C VAL A 258 -0.55 -2.09 -18.36
N MET A 259 0.62 -2.45 -18.88
CA MET A 259 1.74 -2.97 -18.09
C MET A 259 2.18 -2.06 -16.96
N ARG A 260 2.39 -0.78 -17.29
CA ARG A 260 2.76 0.22 -16.31
C ARG A 260 1.70 0.31 -15.20
N ARG A 261 0.41 0.14 -15.46
CA ARG A 261 -0.57 0.22 -14.38
C ARG A 261 -0.48 -0.92 -13.36
N LEU A 262 -0.01 -2.10 -13.78
CA LEU A 262 -0.25 -3.34 -13.03
C LEU A 262 0.99 -4.02 -12.44
N LEU A 263 2.19 -3.70 -12.94
CA LEU A 263 3.44 -4.27 -12.43
C LEU A 263 4.30 -3.24 -11.69
N TRP A 264 4.34 -3.36 -10.37
CA TRP A 264 5.31 -2.67 -9.55
C TRP A 264 6.56 -3.54 -9.33
N ASP A 265 7.74 -2.97 -9.61
CA ASP A 265 9.03 -3.50 -9.20
C ASP A 265 9.77 -2.49 -8.30
N GLY A 266 10.84 -2.93 -7.63
CA GLY A 266 11.53 -2.09 -6.68
C GLY A 266 12.29 -0.93 -7.31
N ARG A 267 12.78 -1.08 -8.55
CA ARG A 267 13.45 0.00 -9.29
C ARG A 267 12.49 1.15 -9.55
N ARG A 268 11.37 0.85 -10.20
CA ARG A 268 10.34 1.81 -10.56
C ARG A 268 9.79 2.52 -9.34
N TYR A 269 9.52 1.75 -8.28
CA TYR A 269 9.09 2.28 -6.99
C TYR A 269 10.10 3.30 -6.43
N ASN A 270 11.39 2.94 -6.41
CA ASN A 270 12.45 3.81 -5.94
C ASN A 270 12.61 5.08 -6.79
N ASP A 271 12.48 4.97 -8.10
CA ASP A 271 12.55 6.12 -9.03
C ASP A 271 11.41 7.11 -8.76
N THR A 272 10.17 6.62 -8.58
CA THR A 272 9.01 7.46 -8.27
C THR A 272 9.18 8.23 -6.96
N ILE A 273 9.68 7.58 -5.90
CA ILE A 273 9.94 8.26 -4.62
C ILE A 273 11.10 9.23 -4.74
N SER A 274 12.19 8.82 -5.40
CA SER A 274 13.38 9.67 -5.57
C SER A 274 13.05 10.94 -6.34
N ASN A 275 12.11 10.89 -7.29
CA ASN A 275 11.56 12.07 -7.97
C ASN A 275 10.80 13.00 -7.02
N ALA A 276 9.96 12.44 -6.15
CA ALA A 276 9.15 13.21 -5.21
C ALA A 276 10.01 13.95 -4.17
N ILE A 277 11.03 13.28 -3.64
CA ILE A 277 11.86 13.84 -2.57
C ILE A 277 13.03 14.69 -3.08
N ARG A 278 13.30 14.68 -4.40
CA ARG A 278 14.47 15.34 -5.01
C ARG A 278 14.51 16.86 -4.77
N HIS A 279 13.34 17.48 -4.65
CA HIS A 279 13.18 18.92 -4.46
C HIS A 279 12.96 19.32 -2.99
N LEU A 280 12.84 18.35 -2.09
CA LEU A 280 12.69 18.62 -0.67
C LEU A 280 14.04 19.07 -0.11
N ALA A 281 14.06 20.19 0.60
CA ALA A 281 15.23 20.65 1.34
C ALA A 281 15.42 19.76 2.60
N LEU A 282 15.99 18.57 2.40
CA LEU A 282 16.18 17.51 3.41
C LEU A 282 17.57 17.52 4.04
#